data_AF-A0A7N8XEI8-F1
#
_entry.id   AF-A0A7N8XEI8-F1
#
_cell.length_a   1.000
_cell.length_b   1.000
_cell.length_c   1.000
_cell.angle_alpha   90.00
_cell.angle_beta   90.00
_cell.angle_gamma   90.00
#
_symmetry.space_group_name_H-M   'P 1'
#
loop_
_entity.id
_entity.type
_entity.pdbx_description
1 polymer ?
#
loop_
_entity_poly.entity_id
_entity_poly.type
_entity_poly.pdbx_seq_one_letter_code
_entity_poly.pdbx_strand_id
1 'polypeptide(L)'
;MDNETIYVRERGKLRRVSDIVLAHPKPVSSCRRTNPFVPRKEHFMFTYNAEGSLRYTTKSLFDITLLFVADNIHHVESLVGFPEQIGDRLFAAAEENRAFLNADISPKALRLFSDAYGQMVLESLCLRNRFPLLHERMDEIKTFHSLKSLDLFGCRLGDDHEIFQHLTDSSLASSLIQLFIGGNGLSDAGLQRLTAPIRMMKKGLDCLQFLDVSYNPISERALKYLTCLPKLQQLDVSGTSLKLGTGLKTTIWNLLGLSHSEKPLDTFDHSRCKTEGWAEQVINQWETNSTQMPKQKKIEESRTSALRFFGRQKFVREVLNAAPLVCESEDEAKGERLHFHRPETNNHITEKQVPYTTNYQAKPSWNNIKKRQRQTERCDGTQHSPPTKRLSTSALTAEDIDLLNSY
;
A
#
# COMPACT_ATOMS: atom_id res chain seq x y z
N MET A 1 -45.75 54.26 -2.21
CA MET A 1 -45.54 52.80 -2.22
C MET A 1 -44.77 52.51 -0.96
N ASP A 2 -45.46 51.91 -0.01
CA ASP A 2 -45.30 52.12 1.42
C ASP A 2 -44.09 51.40 2.00
N ASN A 3 -43.37 52.08 2.91
CA ASN A 3 -42.33 51.49 3.75
C ASN A 3 -42.98 50.51 4.74
N GLU A 4 -43.24 49.28 4.30
CA GLU A 4 -43.71 48.22 5.19
C GLU A 4 -42.67 47.97 6.28
N THR A 5 -43.06 48.30 7.50
CA THR A 5 -42.21 48.16 8.68
C THR A 5 -42.20 46.69 9.07
N ILE A 6 -41.09 45.99 8.81
CA ILE A 6 -40.94 44.57 9.11
C ILE A 6 -40.63 44.38 10.61
N TYR A 7 -41.42 43.54 11.28
CA TYR A 7 -41.24 43.15 12.68
C TYR A 7 -40.83 41.68 12.79
N VAL A 8 -39.90 41.37 13.69
CA VAL A 8 -39.45 40.01 13.99
C VAL A 8 -39.74 39.70 15.46
N ARG A 9 -40.27 38.50 15.73
CA ARG A 9 -40.56 38.03 17.09
C ARG A 9 -39.41 37.19 17.62
N GLU A 10 -38.68 37.71 18.60
CA GLU A 10 -37.59 37.00 19.25
C GLU A 10 -37.90 36.84 20.75
N ARG A 11 -37.84 35.59 21.26
CA ARG A 11 -38.12 35.25 22.68
C ARG A 11 -39.44 35.84 23.21
N GLY A 12 -40.47 35.81 22.37
CA GLY A 12 -41.81 36.27 22.72
C GLY A 12 -42.05 37.78 22.63
N LYS A 13 -41.03 38.60 22.33
CA LYS A 13 -41.17 40.07 22.15
C LYS A 13 -41.00 40.45 20.67
N LEU A 14 -41.88 41.34 20.19
CA LEU A 14 -41.81 41.88 18.83
C LEU A 14 -40.77 43.00 18.76
N ARG A 15 -39.86 42.97 17.79
CA ARG A 15 -38.85 44.01 17.54
C ARG A 15 -38.85 44.45 16.09
N ARG A 16 -38.58 45.74 15.84
CA ARG A 16 -38.49 46.31 14.50
C ARG A 16 -37.09 46.06 13.92
N VAL A 17 -37.02 45.62 12.66
CA VAL A 17 -35.76 45.17 12.03
C VAL A 17 -34.68 46.28 11.96
N SER A 18 -35.08 47.56 11.89
CA SER A 18 -34.16 48.71 11.88
C SER A 18 -33.33 48.90 13.15
N ASP A 19 -33.74 48.27 14.26
CA ASP A 19 -33.15 48.51 15.58
C ASP A 19 -32.10 47.43 15.96
N ILE A 20 -31.80 46.50 15.04
CA ILE A 20 -30.78 45.46 15.22
C ILE A 20 -29.41 46.05 14.83
N VAL A 21 -28.76 46.73 15.78
CA VAL A 21 -27.37 47.17 15.63
C VAL A 21 -26.45 45.94 15.63
N LEU A 22 -25.78 45.68 14.50
CA LEU A 22 -24.69 44.71 14.37
C LEU A 22 -23.55 45.11 15.31
N ALA A 23 -23.52 44.52 16.50
CA ALA A 23 -22.42 44.70 17.45
C ALA A 23 -21.12 44.17 16.85
N HIS A 24 -20.10 45.03 16.78
CA HIS A 24 -18.74 44.67 16.37
C HIS A 24 -18.11 43.66 17.36
N PRO A 25 -17.28 42.72 16.88
CA PRO A 25 -16.65 41.72 17.75
C PRO A 25 -15.57 42.37 18.62
N LYS A 26 -15.65 42.15 19.94
CA LYS A 26 -14.58 42.50 20.90
C LYS A 26 -13.52 41.40 20.96
N PRO A 27 -12.25 41.75 21.22
CA PRO A 27 -11.13 40.82 21.18
C PRO A 27 -11.09 39.89 22.41
N VAL A 28 -10.48 38.74 22.18
CA VAL A 28 -10.37 37.56 23.05
C VAL A 28 -9.63 37.86 24.36
N SER A 29 -10.15 37.39 25.50
CA SER A 29 -9.35 37.12 26.69
C SER A 29 -9.64 35.73 27.25
N SER A 30 -8.56 35.07 27.63
CA SER A 30 -8.45 33.74 28.22
C SER A 30 -9.24 33.59 29.52
N CYS A 31 -9.99 32.49 29.65
CA CYS A 31 -10.10 31.68 30.88
C CYS A 31 -10.88 30.39 30.62
N ARG A 32 -10.29 29.25 31.02
CA ARG A 32 -10.92 27.93 31.05
C ARG A 32 -12.20 27.95 31.90
N ARG A 33 -13.34 27.62 31.29
CA ARG A 33 -14.47 26.96 31.96
C ARG A 33 -15.12 25.98 30.99
N THR A 34 -15.14 24.72 31.41
CA THR A 34 -15.94 23.63 30.85
C THR A 34 -17.42 24.03 30.89
N ASN A 35 -17.99 24.36 29.73
CA ASN A 35 -19.44 24.44 29.56
C ASN A 35 -19.93 23.10 28.99
N PRO A 36 -20.84 22.40 29.67
CA PRO A 36 -21.50 21.23 29.11
C PRO A 36 -22.50 21.70 28.04
N PHE A 37 -22.42 21.09 26.85
CA PHE A 37 -23.42 21.15 25.78
C PHE A 37 -23.99 22.55 25.47
N VAL A 38 -23.22 23.36 24.74
CA VAL A 38 -23.86 24.33 23.83
C VAL A 38 -24.33 23.52 22.62
N PRO A 39 -25.65 23.37 22.36
CA PRO A 39 -26.10 22.72 21.13
C PRO A 39 -25.64 23.60 19.98
N ARG A 40 -24.64 23.12 19.23
CA ARG A 40 -24.14 23.85 18.06
C ARG A 40 -25.31 24.02 17.10
N LYS A 41 -25.45 25.22 16.52
CA LYS A 41 -26.43 25.58 15.48
C LYS A 41 -26.19 24.84 14.14
N GLU A 42 -25.67 23.62 14.16
CA GLU A 42 -25.11 22.89 13.02
C GLU A 42 -26.09 21.89 12.38
N HIS A 43 -27.30 21.76 12.93
CA HIS A 43 -28.32 20.82 12.42
C HIS A 43 -29.29 21.43 11.41
N PHE A 44 -29.19 22.74 11.13
CA PHE A 44 -30.02 23.43 10.15
C PHE A 44 -29.19 23.80 8.92
N MET A 45 -29.63 23.34 7.75
CA MET A 45 -29.13 23.70 6.43
C MET A 45 -29.95 24.87 5.86
N PHE A 46 -29.26 25.77 5.17
CA PHE A 46 -29.87 26.94 4.54
C PHE A 46 -29.76 26.79 3.03
N THR A 47 -30.90 26.78 2.34
CA THR A 47 -30.95 26.73 0.87
C THR A 47 -31.76 27.90 0.37
N TYR A 48 -31.30 28.58 -0.68
CA TYR A 48 -32.09 29.59 -1.37
C TYR A 48 -33.07 28.88 -2.32
N ASN A 49 -34.35 29.26 -2.28
CA ASN A 49 -35.28 28.85 -3.33
C ASN A 49 -35.02 29.67 -4.62
N ALA A 50 -35.66 29.28 -5.73
CA ALA A 50 -35.54 29.99 -7.02
C ALA A 50 -35.96 31.47 -6.96
N GLU A 51 -36.67 31.88 -5.90
CA GLU A 51 -37.16 33.23 -5.65
C GLU A 51 -36.21 34.03 -4.72
N GLY A 52 -35.08 33.46 -4.29
CA GLY A 52 -34.08 34.11 -3.42
C GLY A 52 -34.42 34.11 -1.92
N SER A 53 -35.48 33.42 -1.50
CA SER A 53 -35.87 33.27 -0.08
C SER A 53 -35.09 32.14 0.61
N LEU A 54 -34.67 32.40 1.86
CA LEU A 54 -33.95 31.45 2.71
C LEU A 54 -34.89 30.36 3.25
N ARG A 55 -34.63 29.10 2.90
CA ARG A 55 -35.31 27.94 3.46
C ARG A 55 -34.41 27.22 4.46
N TYR A 56 -34.96 26.96 5.65
CA TYR A 56 -34.33 26.18 6.70
C TYR A 56 -34.77 24.71 6.56
N THR A 57 -33.81 23.82 6.39
CA THR A 57 -34.04 22.36 6.41
C THR A 57 -33.19 21.73 7.50
N THR A 58 -33.65 20.66 8.13
CA THR A 58 -32.86 19.95 9.16
C THR A 58 -32.03 18.86 8.51
N LYS A 59 -30.80 18.64 9.00
CA LYS A 59 -30.02 17.44 8.68
C LYS A 59 -30.84 16.19 9.02
N SER A 60 -30.69 15.13 8.22
CA SER A 60 -31.37 13.87 8.53
C SER A 60 -30.80 13.25 9.81
N LEU A 61 -31.58 12.39 10.49
CA LEU A 61 -31.06 11.65 11.64
C LEU A 61 -29.81 10.83 11.24
N PHE A 62 -29.82 10.27 10.04
CA PHE A 62 -28.68 9.56 9.48
C PHE A 62 -27.42 10.44 9.42
N ASP A 63 -27.51 11.66 8.87
CA ASP A 63 -26.35 12.55 8.75
C ASP A 63 -25.84 13.01 10.12
N ILE A 64 -26.76 13.26 11.06
CA ILE A 64 -26.39 13.62 12.44
C ILE A 64 -25.64 12.47 13.10
N THR A 65 -26.14 11.24 12.97
CA THR A 65 -25.48 10.05 13.51
C THR A 65 -24.14 9.78 12.83
N LEU A 66 -24.07 9.90 11.50
CA LEU A 66 -22.84 9.71 10.72
C LEU A 66 -21.73 10.66 11.21
N LEU A 67 -22.04 11.95 11.35
CA LEU A 67 -21.09 12.96 11.82
C LEU A 67 -20.66 12.69 13.27
N PHE A 68 -21.59 12.29 14.13
CA PHE A 68 -21.27 11.92 15.50
C PHE A 68 -20.29 10.74 15.56
N VAL A 69 -20.48 9.72 14.72
CA VAL A 69 -19.57 8.58 14.63
C VAL A 69 -18.22 9.03 14.05
N ALA A 70 -18.20 9.88 13.03
CA ALA A 70 -16.97 10.42 12.44
C ALA A 70 -16.12 11.19 13.46
N ASP A 71 -16.75 12.04 14.28
CA ASP A 71 -16.09 12.78 15.37
C ASP A 71 -15.47 11.86 16.44
N ASN A 72 -16.02 10.66 16.59
CA ASN A 72 -15.67 9.70 17.63
C ASN A 72 -15.11 8.40 17.03
N ILE A 73 -14.52 8.45 15.82
CA ILE A 73 -14.11 7.25 15.07
C ILE A 73 -13.12 6.37 15.86
N HIS A 74 -12.32 6.98 16.73
CA HIS A 74 -11.36 6.29 17.61
C HIS A 74 -12.00 5.42 18.70
N HIS A 75 -13.31 5.55 18.93
CA HIS A 75 -14.08 4.71 19.85
C HIS A 75 -14.80 3.55 19.14
N VAL A 76 -14.75 3.49 17.80
CA VAL A 76 -15.38 2.43 17.03
C VAL A 76 -14.46 1.22 17.00
N GLU A 77 -15.00 0.06 17.39
CA GLU A 77 -14.24 -1.20 17.46
C GLU A 77 -14.11 -1.90 16.10
N SER A 78 -15.18 -1.90 15.30
CA SER A 78 -15.19 -2.56 13.99
C SER A 78 -16.23 -1.96 13.04
N LEU A 79 -15.89 -1.88 11.75
CA LEU A 79 -16.81 -1.56 10.66
C LEU A 79 -17.11 -2.78 9.77
N VAL A 80 -16.66 -3.98 10.15
CA VAL A 80 -16.86 -5.20 9.37
C VAL A 80 -18.36 -5.52 9.28
N GLY A 81 -18.83 -5.77 8.06
CA GLY A 81 -20.24 -6.07 7.77
C GLY A 81 -21.13 -4.84 7.55
N PHE A 82 -20.59 -3.62 7.68
CA PHE A 82 -21.30 -2.41 7.27
C PHE A 82 -21.23 -2.24 5.73
N PRO A 83 -22.31 -1.75 5.08
CA PRO A 83 -22.31 -1.48 3.65
C PRO A 83 -21.23 -0.47 3.25
N GLU A 84 -20.58 -0.72 2.12
CA GLU A 84 -19.50 0.10 1.55
C GLU A 84 -19.92 1.56 1.38
N GLN A 85 -21.19 1.83 1.02
CA GLN A 85 -21.71 3.19 0.84
C GLN A 85 -21.75 3.99 2.15
N ILE A 86 -21.91 3.29 3.28
CA ILE A 86 -21.85 3.92 4.61
C ILE A 86 -20.38 4.12 5.00
N GLY A 87 -19.52 3.13 4.70
CA GLY A 87 -18.07 3.22 4.89
C GLY A 87 -17.45 4.42 4.21
N ASP A 88 -17.70 4.59 2.91
CA ASP A 88 -17.21 5.69 2.09
C ASP A 88 -17.63 7.06 2.65
N ARG A 89 -18.92 7.22 2.96
CA ARG A 89 -19.45 8.46 3.56
C ARG A 89 -18.87 8.74 4.94
N LEU A 90 -18.67 7.70 5.75
CA LEU A 90 -18.06 7.85 7.08
C LEU A 90 -16.58 8.20 6.97
N PHE A 91 -15.86 7.61 6.01
CA PHE A 91 -14.47 7.92 5.73
C PHE A 91 -14.32 9.38 5.30
N ALA A 92 -15.14 9.84 4.35
CA ALA A 92 -15.17 11.24 3.91
C ALA A 92 -15.48 12.20 5.05
N ALA A 93 -16.47 11.88 5.90
CA ALA A 93 -16.77 12.69 7.09
C ALA A 93 -15.61 12.73 8.09
N ALA A 94 -14.91 11.61 8.30
CA ALA A 94 -13.74 11.56 9.18
C ALA A 94 -12.56 12.36 8.62
N GLU A 95 -12.38 12.35 7.30
CA GLU A 95 -11.39 13.14 6.57
C GLU A 95 -11.67 14.65 6.69
N GLU A 96 -12.91 15.08 6.46
CA GLU A 96 -13.34 16.48 6.63
C GLU A 96 -13.12 16.97 8.08
N ASN A 97 -13.34 16.08 9.05
CA ASN A 97 -13.09 16.32 10.47
C ASN A 97 -11.61 16.24 10.87
N ARG A 98 -10.70 16.01 9.92
CA ARG A 98 -9.25 15.93 10.12
C ARG A 98 -8.81 14.81 11.07
N ALA A 99 -9.60 13.73 11.17
CA ALA A 99 -9.27 12.60 12.03
C ALA A 99 -7.92 11.95 11.64
N PHE A 100 -7.60 11.92 10.35
CA PHE A 100 -6.37 11.35 9.80
C PHE A 100 -5.14 12.27 9.85
N LEU A 101 -5.28 13.49 10.36
CA LEU A 101 -4.13 14.39 10.61
C LEU A 101 -3.57 14.24 12.02
N ASN A 102 -4.36 13.75 12.96
CA ASN A 102 -3.95 13.54 14.34
C ASN A 102 -3.16 12.23 14.46
N ALA A 103 -1.89 12.33 14.89
CA ALA A 103 -0.99 11.18 15.00
C ALA A 103 -1.50 10.07 15.94
N ASP A 104 -2.25 10.40 17.00
CA ASP A 104 -2.75 9.41 17.96
C ASP A 104 -3.99 8.65 17.46
N ILE A 105 -4.74 9.25 16.54
CA ILE A 105 -6.01 8.75 16.02
C ILE A 105 -5.83 8.10 14.65
N SER A 106 -5.01 8.69 13.79
CA SER A 106 -4.88 8.35 12.37
C SER A 106 -4.58 6.85 12.14
N PRO A 107 -3.57 6.22 12.78
CA PRO A 107 -3.29 4.81 12.53
C PRO A 107 -4.45 3.89 12.94
N LYS A 108 -5.14 4.20 14.04
CA LYS A 108 -6.29 3.41 14.51
C LYS A 108 -7.48 3.56 13.57
N ALA A 109 -7.77 4.79 13.15
CA ALA A 109 -8.86 5.06 12.23
C ALA A 109 -8.60 4.41 10.86
N LEU A 110 -7.41 4.57 10.28
CA LEU A 110 -7.06 3.95 9.00
C LEU A 110 -7.11 2.42 9.08
N ARG A 111 -6.59 1.81 10.15
CA ARG A 111 -6.71 0.37 10.37
C ARG A 111 -8.18 -0.08 10.40
N LEU A 112 -9.05 0.64 11.13
CA LEU A 112 -10.48 0.32 11.20
C LEU A 112 -11.12 0.24 9.81
N PHE A 113 -10.80 1.19 8.92
CA PHE A 113 -11.31 1.17 7.55
C PHE A 113 -10.63 0.09 6.69
N SER A 114 -9.30 -0.04 6.76
CA SER A 114 -8.55 -1.05 6.01
C SER A 114 -9.01 -2.46 6.35
N ASP A 115 -9.28 -2.76 7.62
CA ASP A 115 -9.76 -4.07 8.08
C ASP A 115 -11.17 -4.38 7.57
N ALA A 116 -12.02 -3.36 7.38
CA ALA A 116 -13.41 -3.53 6.95
C ALA A 116 -13.58 -3.53 5.42
N TYR A 117 -12.84 -2.67 4.70
CA TYR A 117 -13.07 -2.39 3.28
C TYR A 117 -11.87 -2.71 2.38
N GLY A 118 -10.69 -3.02 2.96
CA GLY A 118 -9.50 -3.45 2.24
C GLY A 118 -9.12 -2.52 1.08
N GLN A 119 -9.09 -3.07 -0.14
CA GLN A 119 -8.66 -2.37 -1.35
C GLN A 119 -9.49 -1.12 -1.69
N MET A 120 -10.74 -0.99 -1.19
CA MET A 120 -11.56 0.20 -1.44
C MET A 120 -10.97 1.44 -0.75
N VAL A 121 -10.36 1.24 0.42
CA VAL A 121 -9.67 2.31 1.15
C VAL A 121 -8.46 2.76 0.37
N LEU A 122 -7.64 1.81 -0.08
CA LEU A 122 -6.46 2.08 -0.88
C LEU A 122 -6.07 0.82 -1.67
N GLU A 123 -6.15 0.91 -3.00
CA GLU A 123 -5.78 -0.16 -3.93
C GLU A 123 -4.35 0.04 -4.45
N SER A 124 -3.99 1.29 -4.72
CA SER A 124 -2.68 1.68 -5.24
C SER A 124 -2.13 2.83 -4.42
N LEU A 125 -0.85 2.75 -4.05
CA LEU A 125 -0.14 3.79 -3.32
C LEU A 125 1.12 4.20 -4.07
N CYS A 126 1.16 5.46 -4.51
CA CYS A 126 2.33 6.05 -5.16
C CYS A 126 3.03 7.04 -4.21
N LEU A 127 4.23 6.67 -3.78
CA LEU A 127 5.12 7.48 -2.95
C LEU A 127 6.44 7.80 -3.67
N ARG A 128 6.47 7.69 -5.00
CA ARG A 128 7.64 7.97 -5.83
C ARG A 128 8.32 9.29 -5.44
N ASN A 129 9.60 9.21 -5.08
CA ASN A 129 10.44 10.31 -4.62
C ASN A 129 9.94 11.03 -3.35
N ARG A 130 8.97 10.46 -2.61
CA ARG A 130 8.36 11.02 -1.40
C ARG A 130 8.93 10.36 -0.13
N PHE A 131 10.25 10.19 -0.05
CA PHE A 131 10.88 9.58 1.12
C PHE A 131 10.57 10.26 2.47
N PRO A 132 10.40 11.60 2.58
CA PRO A 132 10.02 12.21 3.86
C PRO A 132 8.64 11.75 4.31
N LEU A 133 7.69 11.70 3.37
CA LEU A 133 6.32 11.26 3.64
C LEU A 133 6.29 9.79 4.09
N LEU A 134 7.06 8.93 3.40
CA LEU A 134 7.18 7.51 3.78
C LEU A 134 7.67 7.35 5.23
N HIS A 135 8.70 8.10 5.63
CA HIS A 135 9.26 8.00 6.99
C HIS A 135 8.38 8.65 8.05
N GLU A 136 7.75 9.79 7.74
CA GLU A 136 6.86 10.50 8.66
C GLU A 136 5.57 9.74 8.94
N ARG A 137 5.07 8.96 7.97
CA ARG A 137 3.77 8.29 8.01
C ARG A 137 3.86 6.76 7.92
N MET A 138 5.00 6.20 8.35
CA MET A 138 5.25 4.76 8.23
C MET A 138 4.20 3.93 8.99
N ASP A 139 3.79 4.38 10.17
CA ASP A 139 2.81 3.66 10.99
C ASP A 139 1.43 3.64 10.33
N GLU A 140 1.02 4.75 9.70
CA GLU A 140 -0.20 4.80 8.89
C GLU A 140 -0.09 3.97 7.62
N ILE A 141 1.05 4.02 6.91
CA ILE A 141 1.27 3.24 5.68
C ILE A 141 1.17 1.74 5.97
N LYS A 142 1.69 1.29 7.12
CA LYS A 142 1.58 -0.11 7.57
C LYS A 142 0.14 -0.60 7.79
N THR A 143 -0.84 0.31 7.87
CA THR A 143 -2.25 -0.06 7.99
C THR A 143 -2.89 -0.50 6.67
N PHE A 144 -2.28 -0.17 5.53
CA PHE A 144 -2.81 -0.51 4.20
C PHE A 144 -2.35 -1.90 3.77
N HIS A 145 -3.04 -2.92 4.28
CA HIS A 145 -2.68 -4.33 4.03
C HIS A 145 -3.32 -4.96 2.79
N SER A 146 -4.12 -4.22 2.04
CA SER A 146 -4.85 -4.73 0.86
C SER A 146 -4.40 -4.05 -0.45
N LEU A 147 -3.21 -3.43 -0.47
CA LEU A 147 -2.66 -2.79 -1.68
C LEU A 147 -2.38 -3.83 -2.76
N LYS A 148 -2.72 -3.51 -4.01
CA LYS A 148 -2.31 -4.24 -5.21
C LYS A 148 -1.07 -3.63 -5.87
N SER A 149 -0.91 -2.31 -5.77
CA SER A 149 0.24 -1.61 -6.34
C SER A 149 0.89 -0.70 -5.30
N LEU A 150 2.21 -0.77 -5.22
CA LEU A 150 3.00 0.05 -4.31
C LEU A 150 4.25 0.57 -5.05
N ASP A 151 4.28 1.88 -5.30
CA ASP A 151 5.41 2.58 -5.89
C ASP A 151 6.19 3.34 -4.80
N LEU A 152 7.40 2.85 -4.51
CA LEU A 152 8.38 3.41 -3.60
C LEU A 152 9.66 3.83 -4.35
N PHE A 153 9.57 4.09 -5.65
CA PHE A 153 10.74 4.48 -6.43
C PHE A 153 11.40 5.74 -5.85
N GLY A 154 12.72 5.74 -5.69
CA GLY A 154 13.45 6.91 -5.18
C GLY A 154 13.16 7.29 -3.71
N CYS A 155 12.60 6.37 -2.93
CA CYS A 155 12.29 6.56 -1.51
C CYS A 155 13.49 6.39 -0.55
N ARG A 156 14.72 6.21 -1.06
CA ARG A 156 15.96 6.10 -0.28
C ARG A 156 15.91 5.01 0.80
N LEU A 157 15.32 3.84 0.48
CA LEU A 157 15.14 2.76 1.44
C LEU A 157 16.49 2.24 2.00
N GLY A 158 17.48 2.00 1.12
CA GLY A 158 18.69 1.27 1.48
C GLY A 158 18.42 -0.20 1.86
N ASP A 159 19.47 -0.91 2.26
CA ASP A 159 19.40 -2.37 2.47
C ASP A 159 18.66 -2.80 3.74
N ASP A 160 18.51 -1.92 4.73
CA ASP A 160 18.00 -2.25 6.07
C ASP A 160 16.66 -1.59 6.42
N HIS A 161 15.94 -1.06 5.42
CA HIS A 161 14.68 -0.38 5.65
C HIS A 161 13.63 -1.27 6.31
N GLU A 162 12.88 -0.72 7.26
CA GLU A 162 11.84 -1.47 7.99
C GLU A 162 10.66 -1.89 7.10
N ILE A 163 10.44 -1.20 5.97
CA ILE A 163 9.36 -1.52 5.03
C ILE A 163 9.43 -2.96 4.52
N PHE A 164 10.61 -3.57 4.42
CA PHE A 164 10.75 -4.94 3.94
C PHE A 164 10.04 -5.95 4.84
N GLN A 165 9.96 -5.69 6.15
CA GLN A 165 9.19 -6.52 7.06
C GLN A 165 7.69 -6.40 6.77
N HIS A 166 7.22 -5.21 6.43
CA HIS A 166 5.82 -4.98 6.09
C HIS A 166 5.44 -5.57 4.72
N LEU A 167 6.29 -5.42 3.69
CA LEU A 167 6.07 -6.01 2.35
C LEU A 167 5.95 -7.54 2.38
N THR A 168 6.59 -8.18 3.35
CA THR A 168 6.59 -9.64 3.52
C THR A 168 5.68 -10.12 4.63
N ASP A 169 4.98 -9.20 5.30
CA ASP A 169 3.95 -9.55 6.29
C ASP A 169 2.77 -10.21 5.58
N SER A 170 2.15 -11.18 6.25
CA SER A 170 1.10 -12.06 5.73
C SER A 170 -0.09 -11.33 5.13
N SER A 171 -0.41 -10.13 5.63
CA SER A 171 -1.55 -9.34 5.22
C SER A 171 -1.31 -8.72 3.83
N LEU A 172 -0.29 -7.86 3.69
CA LEU A 172 0.08 -7.20 2.43
C LEU A 172 0.63 -8.16 1.37
N ALA A 173 1.38 -9.19 1.78
CA ALA A 173 1.96 -10.18 0.88
C ALA A 173 0.94 -10.91 -0.01
N SER A 174 -0.30 -11.03 0.48
CA SER A 174 -1.36 -11.76 -0.20
C SER A 174 -2.08 -10.93 -1.28
N SER A 175 -2.00 -9.60 -1.22
CA SER A 175 -2.69 -8.70 -2.16
C SER A 175 -1.76 -8.04 -3.18
N LEU A 176 -0.48 -7.84 -2.83
CA LEU A 176 0.44 -7.04 -3.64
C LEU A 176 0.80 -7.72 -4.97
N ILE A 177 0.51 -7.05 -6.08
CA ILE A 177 0.71 -7.52 -7.46
C ILE A 177 1.89 -6.78 -8.12
N GLN A 178 2.02 -5.48 -7.84
CA GLN A 178 3.03 -4.59 -8.42
C GLN A 178 3.84 -3.95 -7.30
N LEU A 179 5.17 -4.07 -7.39
CA LEU A 179 6.09 -3.43 -6.46
C LEU A 179 7.17 -2.70 -7.25
N PHE A 180 7.24 -1.37 -7.08
CA PHE A 180 8.27 -0.54 -7.66
C PHE A 180 9.19 -0.03 -6.55
N ILE A 181 10.43 -0.54 -6.53
CA ILE A 181 11.45 -0.18 -5.55
C ILE A 181 12.74 0.28 -6.25
N GLY A 182 12.62 0.81 -7.48
CA GLY A 182 13.74 1.37 -8.21
C GLY A 182 14.36 2.60 -7.51
N GLY A 183 15.64 2.89 -7.78
CA GLY A 183 16.30 4.11 -7.31
C GLY A 183 16.44 4.24 -5.79
N ASN A 184 16.47 3.13 -5.05
CA ASN A 184 16.44 3.12 -3.58
C ASN A 184 17.80 2.86 -2.93
N GLY A 185 18.87 2.68 -3.72
CA GLY A 185 20.20 2.34 -3.23
C GLY A 185 20.29 0.90 -2.70
N LEU A 186 19.47 0.00 -3.20
CA LEU A 186 19.45 -1.42 -2.81
C LEU A 186 20.63 -2.17 -3.43
N SER A 187 21.43 -2.82 -2.60
CA SER A 187 22.46 -3.75 -3.05
C SER A 187 21.91 -5.18 -3.14
N ASP A 188 22.77 -6.11 -3.53
CA ASP A 188 22.50 -7.56 -3.45
C ASP A 188 22.03 -7.98 -2.04
N ALA A 189 22.52 -7.31 -0.98
CA ALA A 189 22.13 -7.58 0.41
C ALA A 189 20.70 -7.11 0.70
N GLY A 190 20.31 -5.94 0.21
CA GLY A 190 18.94 -5.44 0.33
C GLY A 190 17.94 -6.36 -0.36
N LEU A 191 18.25 -6.80 -1.59
CA LEU A 191 17.40 -7.76 -2.30
C LEU A 191 17.35 -9.12 -1.59
N GLN A 192 18.48 -9.58 -1.04
CA GLN A 192 18.54 -10.78 -0.22
C GLN A 192 17.66 -10.66 1.02
N ARG A 193 17.62 -9.49 1.67
CA ARG A 193 16.81 -9.21 2.87
C ARG A 193 15.32 -9.16 2.53
N LEU A 194 14.93 -8.44 1.47
CA LEU A 194 13.55 -8.37 0.98
C LEU A 194 12.97 -9.77 0.74
N THR A 195 13.76 -10.67 0.17
CA THR A 195 13.32 -12.02 -0.19
C THR A 195 13.63 -13.07 0.91
N ALA A 196 14.27 -12.69 2.02
CA ALA A 196 14.64 -13.63 3.08
C ALA A 196 13.44 -14.34 3.74
N PRO A 197 12.34 -13.65 4.07
CA PRO A 197 11.15 -14.30 4.64
C PRO A 197 10.55 -15.36 3.71
N ILE A 198 10.56 -15.10 2.41
CA ILE A 198 10.03 -16.01 1.39
C ILE A 198 10.89 -17.26 1.30
N ARG A 199 12.23 -17.09 1.27
CA ARG A 199 13.17 -18.23 1.18
C ARG A 199 13.21 -19.08 2.45
N MET A 200 13.14 -18.46 3.62
CA MET A 200 13.33 -19.16 4.91
C MET A 200 12.02 -19.67 5.52
N MET A 201 10.95 -18.89 5.39
CA MET A 201 9.66 -19.17 6.04
C MET A 201 8.53 -19.48 5.05
N LYS A 202 8.77 -19.37 3.74
CA LYS A 202 7.74 -19.53 2.68
C LYS A 202 6.54 -18.60 2.88
N LYS A 203 6.82 -17.37 3.29
CA LYS A 203 5.83 -16.30 3.49
C LYS A 203 6.32 -15.02 2.82
N GLY A 204 5.44 -14.36 2.08
CA GLY A 204 5.71 -13.04 1.49
C GLY A 204 5.59 -13.01 -0.04
N LEU A 205 4.99 -11.94 -0.56
CA LEU A 205 4.90 -11.60 -1.99
C LEU A 205 4.33 -12.73 -2.88
N ASP A 206 3.33 -13.46 -2.38
CA ASP A 206 2.74 -14.65 -3.04
C ASP A 206 1.95 -14.30 -4.33
N CYS A 207 1.53 -13.05 -4.45
CA CYS A 207 0.78 -12.52 -5.58
C CYS A 207 1.59 -11.60 -6.50
N LEU A 208 2.86 -11.36 -6.17
CA LEU A 208 3.70 -10.41 -6.90
C LEU A 208 3.97 -10.90 -8.32
N GLN A 209 3.58 -10.08 -9.29
CA GLN A 209 3.71 -10.35 -10.73
C GLN A 209 4.68 -9.38 -11.40
N PHE A 210 4.75 -8.14 -10.92
CA PHE A 210 5.59 -7.09 -11.49
C PHE A 210 6.52 -6.56 -10.42
N LEU A 211 7.82 -6.63 -10.69
CA LEU A 211 8.85 -6.13 -9.80
C LEU A 211 9.77 -5.19 -10.56
N ASP A 212 9.89 -3.97 -10.08
CA ASP A 212 10.88 -3.01 -10.54
C ASP A 212 11.94 -2.81 -9.46
N VAL A 213 13.18 -3.18 -9.81
CA VAL A 213 14.39 -2.97 -9.00
C VAL A 213 15.41 -2.09 -9.74
N SER A 214 14.96 -1.34 -10.74
CA SER A 214 15.79 -0.48 -11.58
C SER A 214 16.59 0.55 -10.77
N TYR A 215 17.65 1.11 -11.33
CA TYR A 215 18.48 2.16 -10.70
C TYR A 215 19.00 1.82 -9.29
N ASN A 216 19.18 0.53 -9.01
CA ASN A 216 19.79 0.03 -7.78
C ASN A 216 21.13 -0.66 -8.12
N PRO A 217 22.17 -0.59 -7.26
CA PRO A 217 23.46 -1.24 -7.49
C PRO A 217 23.40 -2.78 -7.30
N ILE A 218 22.56 -3.44 -8.09
CA ILE A 218 22.31 -4.88 -8.07
C ILE A 218 23.18 -5.58 -9.11
N SER A 219 23.81 -6.69 -8.72
CA SER A 219 24.64 -7.53 -9.57
C SER A 219 23.90 -8.80 -10.06
N GLU A 220 24.47 -9.51 -11.04
CA GLU A 220 23.92 -10.79 -11.54
C GLU A 220 23.75 -11.82 -10.42
N ARG A 221 24.54 -11.75 -9.35
CA ARG A 221 24.46 -12.69 -8.22
C ARG A 221 23.17 -12.57 -7.44
N ALA A 222 22.54 -11.41 -7.45
CA ALA A 222 21.31 -11.16 -6.71
C ALA A 222 20.08 -11.79 -7.39
N LEU A 223 20.14 -12.04 -8.70
CA LEU A 223 19.02 -12.63 -9.46
C LEU A 223 18.58 -13.99 -8.90
N LYS A 224 19.51 -14.75 -8.31
CA LYS A 224 19.19 -16.01 -7.63
C LYS A 224 18.20 -15.84 -6.47
N TYR A 225 18.17 -14.67 -5.83
CA TYR A 225 17.25 -14.39 -4.73
C TYR A 225 15.81 -14.17 -5.20
N LEU A 226 15.60 -13.83 -6.47
CA LEU A 226 14.27 -13.65 -7.06
C LEU A 226 13.58 -14.97 -7.44
N THR A 227 14.31 -16.09 -7.43
CA THR A 227 13.78 -17.42 -7.78
C THR A 227 12.67 -17.89 -6.84
N CYS A 228 12.54 -17.27 -5.67
CA CYS A 228 11.48 -17.57 -4.71
C CYS A 228 10.15 -16.87 -4.99
N LEU A 229 10.04 -16.05 -6.05
CA LEU A 229 8.80 -15.34 -6.42
C LEU A 229 8.00 -16.17 -7.43
N PRO A 230 6.96 -16.91 -7.02
CA PRO A 230 6.35 -17.96 -7.84
C PRO A 230 5.56 -17.42 -9.04
N LYS A 231 5.00 -16.21 -8.91
CA LYS A 231 4.12 -15.59 -9.90
C LYS A 231 4.78 -14.43 -10.66
N LEU A 232 6.09 -14.23 -10.52
CA LEU A 232 6.78 -13.15 -11.22
C LEU A 232 6.60 -13.32 -12.74
N GLN A 233 6.06 -12.28 -13.37
CA GLN A 233 5.77 -12.23 -14.80
C GLN A 233 6.61 -11.17 -15.49
N GLN A 234 6.91 -10.05 -14.85
CA GLN A 234 7.77 -9.03 -15.42
C GLN A 234 8.74 -8.48 -14.40
N LEU A 235 9.92 -8.13 -14.88
CA LEU A 235 11.03 -7.64 -14.08
C LEU A 235 11.70 -6.48 -14.81
N ASP A 236 11.83 -5.34 -14.13
CA ASP A 236 12.67 -4.23 -14.57
C ASP A 236 13.98 -4.20 -13.76
N VAL A 237 15.10 -4.27 -14.48
CA VAL A 237 16.47 -4.17 -13.96
C VAL A 237 17.28 -3.08 -14.68
N SER A 238 16.60 -2.12 -15.30
CA SER A 238 17.21 -0.97 -15.97
C SER A 238 18.11 -0.19 -15.01
N GLY A 239 19.22 0.37 -15.49
CA GLY A 239 20.10 1.19 -14.64
C GLY A 239 20.75 0.46 -13.45
N THR A 240 20.75 -0.88 -13.43
CA THR A 240 21.49 -1.69 -12.45
C THR A 240 22.95 -1.91 -12.89
N SER A 241 23.73 -2.70 -12.14
CA SER A 241 25.10 -3.07 -12.55
C SER A 241 25.13 -4.19 -13.60
N LEU A 242 23.98 -4.56 -14.15
CA LEU A 242 23.84 -5.59 -15.18
C LEU A 242 24.17 -5.01 -16.56
N LYS A 243 24.84 -5.81 -17.39
CA LYS A 243 25.14 -5.45 -18.78
C LYS A 243 24.33 -6.31 -19.72
N LEU A 244 23.66 -5.71 -20.70
CA LEU A 244 22.93 -6.50 -21.69
C LEU A 244 23.91 -7.35 -22.50
N GLY A 245 23.73 -8.67 -22.40
CA GLY A 245 24.53 -9.64 -23.12
C GLY A 245 23.81 -10.97 -23.20
N THR A 246 24.30 -11.86 -24.07
CA THR A 246 23.77 -13.23 -24.22
C THR A 246 23.85 -14.01 -22.90
N GLY A 247 24.91 -13.77 -22.11
CA GLY A 247 25.08 -14.32 -20.76
C GLY A 247 23.92 -13.95 -19.83
N LEU A 248 23.64 -12.65 -19.65
CA LEU A 248 22.55 -12.17 -18.80
C LEU A 248 21.18 -12.71 -19.23
N LYS A 249 20.88 -12.67 -20.54
CA LYS A 249 19.62 -13.21 -21.09
C LYS A 249 19.45 -14.69 -20.73
N THR A 250 20.52 -15.47 -20.88
CA THR A 250 20.53 -16.91 -20.55
C THR A 250 20.37 -17.14 -19.05
N THR A 251 21.04 -16.34 -18.21
CA THR A 251 20.94 -16.42 -16.74
C THR A 251 19.52 -16.13 -16.26
N ILE A 252 18.88 -15.06 -16.75
CA ILE A 252 17.51 -14.70 -16.37
C ILE A 252 16.51 -15.74 -16.86
N TRP A 253 16.68 -16.26 -18.09
CA TRP A 253 15.86 -17.35 -18.60
C TRP A 253 15.96 -18.60 -17.70
N ASN A 254 17.19 -19.02 -17.37
CA ASN A 254 17.41 -20.24 -16.59
C ASN A 254 16.94 -20.12 -15.14
N LEU A 255 17.08 -18.95 -14.52
CA LEU A 255 16.69 -18.73 -13.12
C LEU A 255 15.21 -18.40 -12.95
N LEU A 256 14.65 -17.56 -13.82
CA LEU A 256 13.34 -16.93 -13.65
C LEU A 256 12.34 -17.28 -14.76
N GLY A 257 12.79 -17.88 -15.87
CA GLY A 257 11.93 -18.17 -17.01
C GLY A 257 11.43 -16.93 -17.76
N LEU A 258 12.16 -15.81 -17.65
CA LEU A 258 11.81 -14.54 -18.30
C LEU A 258 12.68 -14.30 -19.54
N SER A 259 12.09 -13.74 -20.58
CA SER A 259 12.75 -13.28 -21.81
C SER A 259 12.92 -11.77 -21.82
N HIS A 260 14.03 -11.30 -22.40
CA HIS A 260 14.27 -9.87 -22.60
C HIS A 260 13.27 -9.28 -23.58
N SER A 261 12.62 -8.17 -23.22
CA SER A 261 11.73 -7.41 -24.09
C SER A 261 12.52 -6.45 -24.96
N GLU A 262 12.32 -6.48 -26.28
CA GLU A 262 12.94 -5.49 -27.20
C GLU A 262 12.26 -4.12 -27.11
N LYS A 263 11.00 -4.09 -26.70
CA LYS A 263 10.23 -2.87 -26.48
C LYS A 263 10.08 -2.61 -24.98
N PRO A 264 10.10 -1.34 -24.54
CA PRO A 264 9.75 -1.03 -23.17
C PRO A 264 8.33 -1.53 -22.89
N LEU A 265 8.16 -2.17 -21.74
CA LEU A 265 6.88 -2.65 -21.26
C LEU A 265 6.13 -1.50 -20.61
N ASP A 266 4.89 -1.26 -21.03
CA ASP A 266 4.02 -0.20 -20.51
C ASP A 266 3.75 -0.35 -19.00
N THR A 267 3.90 -1.54 -18.44
CA THR A 267 3.70 -1.79 -17.00
C THR A 267 4.73 -1.09 -16.13
N PHE A 268 5.91 -0.79 -16.67
CA PHE A 268 6.95 0.01 -16.00
C PHE A 268 6.92 1.48 -16.43
N ASP A 269 5.89 1.90 -17.18
CA ASP A 269 5.64 3.32 -17.40
C ASP A 269 4.98 3.92 -16.16
N HIS A 270 5.80 4.64 -15.39
CA HIS A 270 5.38 5.26 -14.15
C HIS A 270 4.44 6.47 -14.35
N SER A 271 4.21 6.93 -15.58
CA SER A 271 3.25 8.00 -15.87
C SER A 271 1.83 7.67 -15.40
N ARG A 272 1.50 6.38 -15.28
CA ARG A 272 0.19 5.88 -14.83
C ARG A 272 0.15 5.50 -13.35
N CYS A 273 1.28 5.50 -12.65
CA CYS A 273 1.34 5.16 -11.24
C CYS A 273 0.76 6.30 -10.40
N LYS A 274 -0.45 6.09 -9.88
CA LYS A 274 -1.15 7.04 -9.01
C LYS A 274 -1.70 6.36 -7.77
N THR A 275 -1.93 7.15 -6.74
CA THR A 275 -2.63 6.69 -5.53
C THR A 275 -4.12 6.56 -5.85
N GLU A 276 -4.72 5.41 -5.55
CA GLU A 276 -6.13 5.12 -5.87
C GLU A 276 -6.85 4.52 -4.65
N GLY A 277 -8.02 5.07 -4.33
CA GLY A 277 -8.88 4.64 -3.22
C GLY A 277 -9.39 5.82 -2.40
N TRP A 278 -10.25 5.57 -1.42
CA TRP A 278 -10.80 6.62 -0.55
C TRP A 278 -9.71 7.44 0.16
N ALA A 279 -8.59 6.80 0.52
CA ALA A 279 -7.48 7.44 1.21
C ALA A 279 -6.60 8.32 0.31
N GLU A 280 -6.84 8.40 -1.00
CA GLU A 280 -6.07 9.26 -1.92
C GLU A 280 -5.98 10.71 -1.39
N GLN A 281 -7.12 11.26 -0.98
CA GLN A 281 -7.18 12.62 -0.46
C GLN A 281 -6.43 12.78 0.87
N VAL A 282 -6.44 11.75 1.72
CA VAL A 282 -5.70 11.75 2.99
C VAL A 282 -4.19 11.79 2.73
N ILE A 283 -3.69 11.00 1.77
CA ILE A 283 -2.28 11.02 1.36
C ILE A 283 -1.89 12.41 0.83
N ASN A 284 -2.73 13.03 -0.02
CA ASN A 284 -2.50 14.37 -0.55
C ASN A 284 -2.49 15.44 0.57
N GLN A 285 -3.32 15.27 1.60
CA GLN A 285 -3.31 16.15 2.78
C GLN A 285 -2.03 16.03 3.60
N TRP A 286 -1.44 14.84 3.73
CA TRP A 286 -0.17 14.70 4.43
C TRP A 286 0.93 15.49 3.70
N GLU A 287 0.99 15.43 2.38
CA GLU A 287 1.97 16.17 1.57
C GLU A 287 1.80 17.69 1.68
N THR A 288 0.56 18.19 1.62
CA THR A 288 0.26 19.62 1.76
C THR A 288 0.53 20.14 3.17
N ASN A 289 0.32 19.34 4.22
CA ASN A 289 0.64 19.72 5.58
C ASN A 289 2.16 19.69 5.86
N SER A 290 2.89 18.69 5.35
CA SER A 290 4.35 18.63 5.48
C SER A 290 5.04 19.78 4.74
N THR A 291 4.45 20.32 3.66
CA THR A 291 4.95 21.51 2.96
C THR A 291 4.58 22.84 3.64
N GLN A 292 3.52 22.87 4.46
CA GLN A 292 3.08 24.03 5.25
C GLN A 292 3.73 24.13 6.64
N MET A 293 4.42 23.08 7.11
CA MET A 293 5.35 23.19 8.23
C MET A 293 6.34 24.34 7.97
N PRO A 294 6.56 25.26 8.92
CA PRO A 294 7.37 26.46 8.67
C PRO A 294 8.76 26.05 8.20
N LYS A 295 9.03 26.31 6.92
CA LYS A 295 10.33 26.14 6.29
C LYS A 295 11.41 26.77 7.18
N GLN A 296 12.23 25.92 7.78
CA GLN A 296 13.68 26.09 7.89
C GLN A 296 14.20 27.50 8.30
N LYS A 297 13.77 28.05 9.44
CA LYS A 297 14.67 28.94 10.22
C LYS A 297 15.44 28.15 11.29
N LYS A 298 14.75 27.31 12.06
CA LYS A 298 15.38 26.47 13.08
C LYS A 298 16.29 25.37 12.53
N ILE A 299 15.96 24.80 11.36
CA ILE A 299 16.81 23.78 10.74
C ILE A 299 18.10 24.40 10.20
N GLU A 300 18.06 25.62 9.64
CA GLU A 300 19.27 26.32 9.15
C GLU A 300 20.20 26.70 10.31
N GLU A 301 19.65 27.16 11.43
CA GLU A 301 20.39 27.44 12.67
C GLU A 301 20.97 26.16 13.30
N SER A 302 20.20 25.07 13.30
CA SER A 302 20.65 23.76 13.78
C SER A 302 21.71 23.14 12.85
N ARG A 303 21.58 23.34 11.53
CA ARG A 303 22.56 22.95 10.50
C ARG A 303 23.87 23.71 10.66
N THR A 304 23.80 25.01 10.89
CA THR A 304 24.97 25.85 11.12
C THR A 304 25.66 25.46 12.43
N SER A 305 24.89 25.11 13.45
CA SER A 305 25.40 24.66 14.75
C SER A 305 26.07 23.28 14.66
N ALA A 306 25.47 22.33 13.93
CA ALA A 306 26.05 21.01 13.68
C ALA A 306 27.32 21.09 12.82
N LEU A 307 27.35 21.96 11.80
CA LEU A 307 28.55 22.21 10.98
C LEU A 307 29.69 22.82 11.81
N ARG A 308 29.37 23.69 12.78
CA ARG A 308 30.36 24.23 13.72
C ARG A 308 30.83 23.19 14.74
N PHE A 309 29.96 22.26 15.16
CA PHE A 309 30.27 21.24 16.16
C PHE A 309 31.09 20.08 15.59
N PHE A 310 30.76 19.58 14.40
CA PHE A 310 31.38 18.38 13.83
C PHE A 310 32.64 18.63 13.00
N GLY A 311 33.08 19.88 12.81
CA GLY A 311 34.46 20.25 12.49
C GLY A 311 35.15 19.54 11.31
N ARG A 312 34.44 18.85 10.42
CA ARG A 312 34.99 18.09 9.29
C ARG A 312 34.15 18.33 8.05
N GLN A 313 34.53 19.38 7.31
CA GLN A 313 33.89 19.83 6.07
C GLN A 313 33.77 18.75 4.98
N LYS A 314 34.57 17.67 5.00
CA LYS A 314 34.53 16.65 3.94
C LYS A 314 33.34 15.70 4.04
N PHE A 315 33.05 15.16 5.23
CA PHE A 315 32.01 14.12 5.37
C PHE A 315 30.60 14.69 5.21
N VAL A 316 30.36 15.88 5.76
CA VAL A 316 29.05 16.52 5.69
C VAL A 316 28.77 17.04 4.28
N ARG A 317 29.79 17.47 3.52
CA ARG A 317 29.60 17.93 2.14
C ARG A 317 29.34 16.77 1.17
N GLU A 318 29.91 15.59 1.38
CA GLU A 318 29.59 14.39 0.58
C GLU A 318 28.18 13.87 0.87
N VAL A 319 27.74 13.88 2.13
CA VAL A 319 26.36 13.51 2.50
C VAL A 319 25.34 14.56 2.04
N LEU A 320 25.71 15.85 2.02
CA LEU A 320 24.83 16.95 1.56
C LEU A 320 24.79 17.11 0.03
N ASN A 321 25.87 16.75 -0.68
CA ASN A 321 25.91 16.75 -2.14
C ASN A 321 25.28 15.48 -2.75
N ALA A 322 24.84 14.52 -1.94
CA ALA A 322 23.85 13.53 -2.33
C ALA A 322 22.48 14.23 -2.49
N ALA A 323 22.40 15.12 -3.47
CA ALA A 323 21.14 15.61 -4.00
C ALA A 323 20.25 14.39 -4.30
N PRO A 324 18.94 14.44 -4.00
CA PRO A 324 18.06 13.42 -4.51
C PRO A 324 18.25 13.39 -6.02
N LEU A 325 18.37 12.21 -6.59
CA LEU A 325 18.11 12.00 -8.01
C LEU A 325 16.64 12.38 -8.25
N VAL A 326 16.35 13.68 -8.26
CA VAL A 326 15.20 14.23 -8.95
C VAL A 326 15.60 14.16 -10.42
N CYS A 327 15.48 12.97 -10.99
CA CYS A 327 15.69 12.76 -12.41
C CYS A 327 14.33 12.59 -13.07
N GLU A 328 13.67 13.71 -13.34
CA GLU A 328 13.03 13.86 -14.66
C GLU A 328 14.05 14.55 -15.58
N SER A 329 15.30 14.08 -15.60
CA SER A 329 16.28 14.57 -16.56
C SER A 329 16.17 13.76 -17.84
N GLU A 330 16.38 14.43 -18.96
CA GLU A 330 16.46 13.87 -20.31
C GLU A 330 17.50 12.73 -20.46
N ASP A 331 18.27 12.42 -19.40
CA ASP A 331 19.21 11.30 -19.32
C ASP A 331 18.54 9.95 -19.04
N GLU A 332 17.32 9.89 -18.47
CA GLU A 332 16.57 8.62 -18.33
C GLU A 332 16.17 8.03 -19.70
N ALA A 333 16.04 8.87 -20.72
CA ALA A 333 15.75 8.43 -22.09
C ALA A 333 16.95 7.75 -22.78
N LYS A 334 18.17 7.85 -22.22
CA LYS A 334 19.40 7.30 -22.81
C LYS A 334 19.92 6.05 -22.10
N GLY A 335 19.35 5.68 -20.94
CA GLY A 335 19.68 4.43 -20.26
C GLY A 335 19.19 3.22 -21.06
N GLU A 336 19.99 2.17 -21.15
CA GLU A 336 19.56 0.90 -21.73
C GLU A 336 18.43 0.33 -20.86
N ARG A 337 17.20 0.29 -21.40
CA ARG A 337 16.03 -0.26 -20.71
C ARG A 337 16.11 -1.78 -20.73
N LEU A 338 16.19 -2.39 -19.57
CA LEU A 338 16.37 -3.83 -19.37
C LEU A 338 15.12 -4.43 -18.76
N HIS A 339 14.10 -4.61 -19.60
CA HIS A 339 12.83 -5.19 -19.17
C HIS A 339 12.79 -6.66 -19.56
N PHE A 340 12.29 -7.49 -18.65
CA PHE A 340 12.09 -8.92 -18.88
C PHE A 340 10.63 -9.28 -18.62
N HIS A 341 10.10 -10.19 -19.42
CA HIS A 341 8.74 -10.68 -19.27
C HIS A 341 8.67 -12.19 -19.44
N ARG A 342 7.64 -12.82 -18.88
CA ARG A 342 7.34 -14.22 -19.12
C ARG A 342 6.82 -14.36 -20.55
N PRO A 343 7.36 -15.26 -21.37
CA PRO A 343 6.80 -15.54 -22.68
C PRO A 343 5.41 -16.14 -22.50
N GLU A 344 4.45 -15.72 -23.32
CA GLU A 344 3.18 -16.42 -23.40
C GLU A 344 3.45 -17.85 -23.88
N THR A 345 3.23 -18.84 -23.01
CA THR A 345 3.14 -20.22 -23.48
C THR A 345 1.98 -20.25 -24.46
N ASN A 346 2.28 -20.65 -25.69
CA ASN A 346 1.36 -20.70 -26.84
C ASN A 346 0.18 -21.66 -26.57
N ASN A 347 -0.73 -21.28 -25.69
CA ASN A 347 -2.08 -21.82 -25.60
C ASN A 347 -2.94 -21.02 -26.58
N HIS A 348 -2.60 -21.10 -27.86
CA HIS A 348 -3.57 -20.83 -28.91
C HIS A 348 -4.67 -21.89 -28.80
N ILE A 349 -5.68 -21.62 -27.96
CA ILE A 349 -7.03 -21.98 -28.33
C ILE A 349 -7.30 -21.10 -29.55
N THR A 350 -7.02 -21.67 -30.72
CA THR A 350 -7.54 -21.15 -31.97
C THR A 350 -9.05 -21.19 -31.80
N GLU A 351 -9.67 -20.02 -31.65
CA GLU A 351 -11.08 -19.81 -31.97
C GLU A 351 -11.27 -20.21 -33.44
N LYS A 352 -11.45 -21.51 -33.67
CA LYS A 352 -12.07 -21.97 -34.89
C LYS A 352 -13.54 -21.61 -34.77
N GLN A 353 -13.90 -20.58 -35.54
CA GLN A 353 -15.25 -20.29 -35.96
C GLN A 353 -16.04 -21.60 -36.14
N VAL A 354 -17.15 -21.68 -35.42
CA VAL A 354 -18.14 -22.74 -35.53
C VAL A 354 -18.93 -22.53 -36.82
N PRO A 355 -19.06 -23.54 -37.68
CA PRO A 355 -20.26 -23.70 -38.49
C PRO A 355 -21.07 -24.87 -37.93
N TYR A 356 -22.34 -24.57 -37.65
CA TYR A 356 -23.40 -25.54 -37.38
C TYR A 356 -23.45 -26.62 -38.46
N THR A 357 -23.53 -27.90 -38.08
CA THR A 357 -24.58 -28.85 -38.55
C THR A 357 -24.49 -30.21 -37.82
N THR A 358 -25.58 -30.53 -37.11
CA THR A 358 -26.37 -31.78 -37.08
C THR A 358 -25.72 -33.18 -37.11
N ASN A 359 -25.97 -33.92 -36.01
CA ASN A 359 -26.24 -35.37 -35.84
C ASN A 359 -25.74 -36.39 -36.88
N TYR A 360 -25.06 -37.45 -36.40
CA TYR A 360 -25.48 -38.87 -36.54
C TYR A 360 -24.71 -39.80 -35.58
N GLN A 361 -25.40 -40.82 -35.08
CA GLN A 361 -24.92 -41.90 -34.20
C GLN A 361 -23.97 -42.89 -34.91
N ALA A 362 -22.99 -43.44 -34.19
CA ALA A 362 -22.67 -44.89 -34.17
C ALA A 362 -21.55 -45.23 -33.15
N LYS A 363 -21.54 -46.50 -32.72
CA LYS A 363 -20.92 -47.11 -31.52
C LYS A 363 -19.49 -47.70 -31.80
N PRO A 364 -18.82 -48.39 -30.83
CA PRO A 364 -17.38 -48.23 -30.50
C PRO A 364 -16.46 -49.40 -30.92
N SER A 365 -15.14 -49.21 -30.79
CA SER A 365 -14.09 -50.25 -30.66
C SER A 365 -12.78 -49.57 -30.22
N TRP A 366 -11.78 -50.15 -29.55
CA TRP A 366 -11.56 -51.34 -28.73
C TRP A 366 -10.24 -51.09 -27.95
N ASN A 367 -10.19 -51.59 -26.71
CA ASN A 367 -9.04 -52.04 -25.91
C ASN A 367 -7.60 -51.71 -26.33
N ASN A 368 -6.76 -51.31 -25.37
CA ASN A 368 -5.76 -52.23 -24.80
C ASN A 368 -5.13 -51.74 -23.48
N ILE A 369 -5.30 -52.60 -22.47
CA ILE A 369 -4.65 -52.62 -21.16
C ILE A 369 -3.35 -53.44 -21.30
N LYS A 370 -2.25 -53.01 -20.68
CA LYS A 370 -1.22 -53.94 -20.20
C LYS A 370 -0.82 -53.62 -18.77
N LYS A 371 -1.03 -54.63 -17.92
CA LYS A 371 -0.77 -54.72 -16.49
C LYS A 371 0.20 -55.87 -16.31
N ARG A 372 1.21 -55.74 -15.45
CA ARG A 372 1.96 -56.87 -14.85
C ARG A 372 2.74 -56.34 -13.64
N GLN A 373 2.99 -57.01 -12.52
CA GLN A 373 2.31 -57.98 -11.63
C GLN A 373 3.36 -58.22 -10.52
N ARG A 374 2.96 -58.17 -9.24
CA ARG A 374 3.82 -58.48 -8.07
C ARG A 374 4.13 -59.98 -7.99
N GLN A 375 5.28 -60.33 -7.42
CA GLN A 375 5.49 -61.60 -6.72
C GLN A 375 6.26 -61.40 -5.41
N THR A 376 5.91 -62.25 -4.44
CA THR A 376 6.39 -62.36 -3.07
C THR A 376 6.87 -63.80 -2.91
N GLU A 377 8.01 -64.06 -2.28
CA GLU A 377 8.30 -65.36 -1.61
C GLU A 377 9.52 -65.24 -0.68
N ARG A 378 9.60 -66.17 0.28
CA ARG A 378 10.31 -66.09 1.59
C ARG A 378 11.15 -67.37 1.77
N CYS A 379 12.38 -67.27 2.32
CA CYS A 379 12.97 -68.10 3.40
C CYS A 379 14.52 -68.14 3.44
N ASP A 380 15.04 -67.77 4.62
CA ASP A 380 16.13 -68.29 5.49
C ASP A 380 17.57 -68.62 5.02
N GLY A 381 18.55 -68.10 5.78
CA GLY A 381 19.95 -68.56 5.83
C GLY A 381 20.95 -67.51 6.37
N THR A 382 21.56 -67.78 7.52
CA THR A 382 22.37 -66.92 8.43
C THR A 382 23.80 -66.54 7.98
N GLN A 383 24.30 -65.34 8.32
CA GLN A 383 25.40 -65.07 9.30
C GLN A 383 26.06 -63.65 9.17
N HIS A 384 26.39 -63.08 10.35
CA HIS A 384 27.35 -62.00 10.70
C HIS A 384 27.00 -60.48 10.55
N SER A 385 26.90 -59.81 11.71
CA SER A 385 26.83 -58.34 11.98
C SER A 385 28.26 -57.73 12.16
N PRO A 386 28.51 -56.39 12.41
CA PRO A 386 27.63 -55.22 12.71
C PRO A 386 28.09 -53.87 12.04
N PRO A 387 27.72 -52.66 12.54
CA PRO A 387 26.41 -52.03 12.70
C PRO A 387 26.25 -50.75 11.81
N THR A 388 25.03 -50.34 11.49
CA THR A 388 24.77 -48.97 11.00
C THR A 388 23.49 -48.41 11.59
N LYS A 389 23.62 -47.25 12.26
CA LYS A 389 22.55 -46.51 12.94
C LYS A 389 21.45 -46.12 11.94
N ARG A 390 20.22 -46.58 12.19
CA ARG A 390 19.01 -46.04 11.59
C ARG A 390 18.50 -44.84 12.40
N LEU A 391 17.88 -43.93 11.65
CA LEU A 391 17.09 -42.79 12.10
C LEU A 391 16.02 -43.18 13.12
N SER A 392 15.83 -42.32 14.12
CA SER A 392 14.62 -42.24 14.93
C SER A 392 13.99 -40.86 14.73
N THR A 393 12.88 -40.82 13.99
CA THR A 393 11.90 -39.73 14.03
C THR A 393 11.16 -39.80 15.37
N SER A 394 11.45 -38.89 16.29
CA SER A 394 10.63 -38.68 17.49
C SER A 394 9.49 -37.72 17.14
N ALA A 395 8.26 -38.22 17.11
CA ALA A 395 7.07 -37.38 17.13
C ALA A 395 6.91 -36.79 18.54
N LEU A 396 6.58 -35.49 18.60
CA LEU A 396 6.29 -34.79 19.86
C LEU A 396 5.10 -35.45 20.56
N THR A 397 5.23 -35.60 21.88
CA THR A 397 4.19 -36.21 22.72
C THR A 397 3.08 -35.21 23.03
N ALA A 398 1.93 -35.69 23.52
CA ALA A 398 0.81 -34.81 23.89
C ALA A 398 1.20 -33.80 24.98
N GLU A 399 2.14 -34.19 25.86
CA GLU A 399 2.67 -33.34 26.93
C GLU A 399 3.55 -32.20 26.38
N ASP A 400 4.29 -32.46 25.29
CA ASP A 400 5.08 -31.43 24.59
C ASP A 400 4.17 -30.37 23.91
N ILE A 401 2.99 -30.80 23.44
CA ILE A 401 2.00 -29.90 22.81
C ILE A 401 1.32 -29.02 23.86
N ASP A 402 0.99 -29.56 25.03
CA ASP A 402 0.38 -28.77 26.12
C ASP A 402 1.35 -27.74 26.69
N LEU A 403 2.65 -28.04 26.74
CA LEU A 403 3.66 -27.07 27.17
C LEU A 403 3.80 -25.91 26.16
N LEU A 404 3.76 -26.19 24.86
CA LEU A 404 3.82 -25.19 23.79
C LEU A 404 2.59 -24.26 23.77
N ASN A 405 1.43 -24.75 24.19
CA ASN A 405 0.20 -23.96 24.28
C ASN A 405 0.14 -23.08 25.54
N SER A 406 1.12 -23.20 26.45
CA SER A 406 1.19 -22.41 27.69
C SER A 406 2.12 -21.20 27.62
N TYR A 407 2.76 -20.95 26.48
CA TYR A 407 3.65 -19.81 26.23
C TYR A 407 2.99 -18.67 25.44
#